data_AF-A0AAX6R5A5-F1
#
_entry.id   AF-A0AAX6R5A5-F1
#
_cell.length_a   1.000
_cell.length_b   1.000
_cell.length_c   1.000
_cell.angle_alpha   90.00
_cell.angle_beta   90.00
_cell.angle_gamma   90.00
#
_symmetry.space_group_name_H-M   'P 1'
#
loop_
_entity.id
_entity.type
_entity.pdbx_description
1 polymer ?
#
loop_
_entity_poly.entity_id
_entity_poly.type
_entity_poly.pdbx_seq_one_letter_code
_entity_poly.pdbx_strand_id
1 'polypeptide(L)'
;MGSSCQSNARNFPVWSLLSAGPGIRLPPAYHQAFVQHRLEEAFRVALTGYPHPLPVLAYVRLTHQRSRRFLSQDDLVQTIGVSAALGAAGVVLWGDLSFSSSEEKCWHLHDYLVGTLGPYVINVTRATMACSHQQCHGHGRCARQDPGQREAFLHVQPDGSLGSWESFSCRCYQGWAGPTCQEPRPGGRPKEAA
;
A
#
# COMPACT_ATOMS: atom_id res chain seq x y z
N MET A 1 -2.74 26.90 -17.33
CA MET A 1 -3.52 26.18 -18.36
C MET A 1 -2.62 25.12 -18.96
N GLY A 2 -3.01 23.85 -18.81
CA GLY A 2 -2.19 22.68 -19.11
C GLY A 2 -3.00 21.44 -18.74
N SER A 3 -4.09 21.28 -19.46
CA SER A 3 -5.04 20.18 -19.42
C SER A 3 -4.39 18.83 -19.68
N SER A 4 -4.71 17.82 -18.86
CA SER A 4 -4.97 16.47 -19.36
C SER A 4 -5.94 15.74 -18.43
N CYS A 5 -7.15 16.28 -18.31
CA CYS A 5 -8.34 15.48 -18.06
C CYS A 5 -8.88 15.06 -19.43
N GLN A 6 -8.32 14.02 -20.05
CA GLN A 6 -8.97 13.11 -21.01
C GLN A 6 -7.94 12.23 -21.72
N SER A 7 -7.66 11.06 -21.14
CA SER A 7 -7.36 9.87 -21.93
C SER A 7 -8.13 8.71 -21.32
N ASN A 8 -9.15 8.30 -22.07
CA ASN A 8 -9.95 7.08 -21.99
C ASN A 8 -9.32 5.97 -21.11
N ALA A 9 -9.74 5.84 -19.85
CA ALA A 9 -9.17 4.89 -18.89
C ALA A 9 -10.26 4.05 -18.21
N ARG A 10 -10.96 3.23 -19.01
CA ARG A 10 -11.74 2.12 -18.45
C ARG A 10 -10.73 1.05 -18.04
N ASN A 11 -10.46 0.91 -16.73
CA ASN A 11 -9.64 -0.13 -16.07
C ASN A 11 -8.19 0.20 -15.64
N PHE A 12 -7.79 1.47 -15.50
CA PHE A 12 -6.47 1.75 -14.91
C PHE A 12 -6.53 1.81 -13.37
N PRO A 13 -5.49 1.31 -12.65
CA PRO A 13 -5.38 1.47 -11.20
C PRO A 13 -5.34 2.95 -10.80
N VAL A 14 -5.85 3.26 -9.61
CA VAL A 14 -5.74 4.61 -9.03
C VAL A 14 -4.39 4.75 -8.35
N TRP A 15 -3.58 5.69 -8.83
CA TRP A 15 -2.25 5.96 -8.31
C TRP A 15 -2.28 7.05 -7.23
N SER A 16 -1.68 6.77 -6.07
CA SER A 16 -1.56 7.75 -4.98
C SER A 16 -0.10 8.10 -4.71
N LEU A 17 0.34 9.29 -5.10
CA LEU A 17 1.64 9.81 -4.68
C LEU A 17 1.64 10.11 -3.18
N LEU A 18 2.53 9.43 -2.45
CA LEU A 18 2.70 9.56 -1.01
C LEU A 18 3.84 10.52 -0.61
N SER A 19 4.25 11.41 -1.53
CA SER A 19 5.27 12.43 -1.28
C SER A 19 4.61 13.80 -1.16
N ALA A 20 4.98 14.56 -0.12
CA ALA A 20 4.58 15.95 0.01
C ALA A 20 5.32 16.80 -1.05
N GLY A 21 4.60 17.70 -1.73
CA GLY A 21 5.17 18.53 -2.79
C GLY A 21 6.35 19.40 -2.32
N PRO A 22 7.20 19.86 -3.26
CA PRO A 22 8.36 20.69 -2.93
C PRO A 22 7.90 22.01 -2.31
N GLY A 23 8.06 22.16 -0.99
CA GLY A 23 7.55 23.33 -0.27
C GLY A 23 7.07 22.98 1.14
N ILE A 24 6.45 21.81 1.28
CA ILE A 24 5.78 21.38 2.50
C ILE A 24 6.73 20.53 3.34
N ARG A 25 7.11 21.01 4.54
CA ARG A 25 7.78 20.20 5.57
C ARG A 25 6.72 19.75 6.55
N LEU A 26 6.26 18.51 6.44
CA LEU A 26 5.42 17.90 7.46
C LEU A 26 6.30 17.49 8.64
N PRO A 27 5.96 17.87 9.89
CA PRO A 27 6.56 17.27 11.07
C PRO A 27 6.27 15.75 11.11
N PRO A 28 7.15 14.91 11.66
CA PRO A 28 6.96 13.44 11.69
C PRO A 28 5.58 13.00 12.21
N ALA A 29 5.05 13.72 13.20
CA ALA A 29 3.72 13.48 13.77
C ALA A 29 2.55 13.52 12.75
N TYR A 30 2.73 14.18 11.61
CA TYR A 30 1.70 14.32 10.57
C TYR A 30 1.93 13.45 9.34
N HIS A 31 3.05 12.72 9.26
CA HIS A 31 3.38 11.90 8.09
C HIS A 31 2.35 10.79 7.88
N GLN A 32 2.00 10.10 8.96
CA GLN A 32 0.97 9.07 8.94
C GLN A 32 -0.37 9.60 8.43
N ALA A 33 -0.78 10.75 8.96
CA ALA A 33 -2.05 11.37 8.63
C ALA A 33 -2.11 11.79 7.17
N PHE A 34 -1.02 12.36 6.67
CA PHE A 34 -0.90 12.72 5.27
C PHE A 34 -1.07 11.50 4.37
N VAL A 35 -0.32 10.42 4.64
CA VAL A 35 -0.41 9.18 3.83
C VAL A 35 -1.79 8.57 3.91
N GLN A 36 -2.37 8.49 5.11
CA GLN A 36 -3.71 7.97 5.35
C GLN A 36 -4.76 8.72 4.52
N HIS A 37 -4.82 10.05 4.62
CA HIS A 37 -5.82 10.85 3.91
C HIS A 37 -5.64 10.81 2.39
N ARG A 38 -4.40 10.74 1.89
CA ARG A 38 -4.13 10.55 0.45
C ARG A 38 -4.69 9.24 -0.07
N LEU A 39 -4.57 8.16 0.71
CA LEU A 39 -5.08 6.84 0.34
C LEU A 39 -6.59 6.74 0.49
N GLU A 40 -7.16 7.29 1.56
CA GLU A 40 -8.61 7.37 1.76
C GLU A 40 -9.29 8.09 0.59
N GLU A 41 -8.72 9.20 0.13
CA GLU A 41 -9.22 9.92 -1.05
C GLU A 41 -9.11 9.08 -2.33
N ALA A 42 -8.03 8.34 -2.50
CA ALA A 42 -7.89 7.45 -3.66
C ALA A 42 -8.89 6.28 -3.63
N PHE A 43 -9.18 5.71 -2.46
CA PHE A 43 -10.24 4.72 -2.31
C PHE A 43 -11.61 5.33 -2.62
N ARG A 44 -11.88 6.56 -2.16
CA ARG A 44 -13.13 7.27 -2.47
C ARG A 44 -13.31 7.44 -3.98
N VAL A 45 -12.25 7.83 -4.69
CA VAL A 45 -12.25 7.94 -6.17
C VAL A 45 -12.42 6.58 -6.82
N ALA A 46 -11.74 5.54 -6.34
CA ALA A 46 -11.82 4.18 -6.89
C ALA A 46 -13.23 3.57 -6.82
N LEU A 47 -14.06 4.04 -5.89
CA LEU A 47 -15.46 3.64 -5.73
C LEU A 47 -16.43 4.42 -6.61
N THR A 48 -16.01 5.56 -7.18
CA THR A 48 -16.90 6.48 -7.90
C THR A 48 -16.83 6.24 -9.40
N GLY A 49 -17.96 5.92 -10.04
CA GLY A 49 -18.07 5.84 -11.51
C GLY A 49 -17.67 4.49 -12.13
N TYR A 50 -17.48 3.45 -11.32
CA TYR A 50 -17.13 2.10 -11.79
C TYR A 50 -18.03 1.03 -11.15
N PRO A 51 -18.37 -0.06 -11.87
CA PRO A 51 -19.19 -1.15 -11.34
C PRO A 51 -18.47 -1.97 -10.26
N HIS A 52 -17.13 -1.90 -10.22
CA HIS A 52 -16.30 -2.54 -9.22
C HIS A 52 -15.21 -1.56 -8.76
N PRO A 53 -14.79 -1.60 -7.48
CA PRO A 53 -13.72 -0.74 -6.99
C PRO A 53 -12.43 -0.98 -7.74
N LEU A 54 -11.80 0.08 -8.26
CA LEU A 54 -10.49 -0.03 -8.89
C LEU A 54 -9.40 -0.35 -7.85
N PRO A 55 -8.37 -1.13 -8.22
CA PRO A 55 -7.21 -1.32 -7.35
C PRO A 55 -6.48 0.01 -7.13
N VAL A 56 -6.17 0.32 -5.86
CA VAL A 56 -5.37 1.49 -5.48
C VAL A 56 -3.92 1.05 -5.29
N LEU A 57 -3.01 1.67 -6.02
CA LEU A 57 -1.57 1.46 -5.91
C LEU A 57 -0.91 2.71 -5.31
N ALA A 58 -0.22 2.53 -4.18
CA ALA A 58 0.48 3.62 -3.52
C ALA A 58 1.85 3.82 -4.17
N TYR A 59 2.16 5.04 -4.58
CA TYR A 59 3.45 5.39 -5.18
C TYR A 59 4.36 5.98 -4.09
N VAL A 60 5.39 5.23 -3.71
CA VAL A 60 6.27 5.54 -2.58
C VAL A 60 7.68 5.83 -3.10
N ARG A 61 8.24 6.97 -2.67
CA ARG A 61 9.63 7.32 -2.94
C ARG A 61 10.54 6.57 -1.99
N LEU A 62 11.68 6.08 -2.48
CA LEU A 62 12.70 5.44 -1.62
C LEU A 62 13.47 6.42 -0.72
N THR A 63 13.35 7.72 -0.96
CA THR A 63 14.11 8.76 -0.26
C THR A 63 13.27 9.98 0.03
N HIS A 64 13.63 10.71 1.09
CA HIS A 64 13.07 12.03 1.38
C HIS A 64 13.31 13.00 0.22
N GLN A 65 12.27 13.72 -0.20
CA GLN A 65 12.32 14.57 -1.40
C GLN A 65 13.41 15.65 -1.35
N ARG A 66 13.63 16.25 -0.17
CA ARG A 66 14.63 17.32 0.00
C ARG A 66 16.02 16.80 0.35
N SER A 67 16.13 15.95 1.36
CA SER A 67 17.44 15.48 1.85
C SER A 67 18.05 14.40 0.96
N ARG A 68 17.25 13.76 0.08
CA ARG A 68 17.64 12.59 -0.73
C ARG A 68 18.18 11.41 0.07
N ARG A 69 18.00 11.41 1.40
CA ARG A 69 18.35 10.27 2.27
C ARG A 69 17.31 9.18 2.12
N PHE A 70 17.74 7.92 2.15
CA PHE A 70 16.84 6.78 2.15
C PHE A 70 15.87 6.84 3.34
N LEU A 71 14.66 6.33 3.12
CA LEU A 71 13.65 6.24 4.16
C LEU A 71 14.16 5.32 5.28
N SER A 72 14.01 5.75 6.52
CA SER A 72 14.27 4.90 7.68
C SER A 72 13.21 3.81 7.79
N GLN A 73 13.42 2.80 8.65
CA GLN A 73 12.39 1.79 8.92
C GLN A 73 11.08 2.42 9.43
N ASP A 74 11.16 3.46 10.28
CA ASP A 74 9.98 4.19 10.75
C ASP A 74 9.25 4.90 9.60
N ASP A 75 9.99 5.51 8.67
CA ASP A 75 9.39 6.11 7.47
C ASP A 75 8.69 5.05 6.60
N LEU A 76 9.23 3.83 6.51
CA LEU A 76 8.61 2.72 5.79
C LEU A 76 7.31 2.24 6.49
N VAL A 77 7.28 2.22 7.82
CA VAL A 77 6.05 1.98 8.61
C VAL A 77 5.00 3.03 8.30
N GLN A 78 5.40 4.30 8.30
CA GLN A 78 4.49 5.43 8.07
C GLN A 78 4.08 5.62 6.60
N THR A 79 4.64 4.86 5.67
CA THR A 79 4.30 4.92 4.23
C THR A 79 3.73 3.59 3.72
N ILE A 80 4.58 2.59 3.54
CA ILE A 80 4.23 1.24 3.07
C ILE A 80 3.34 0.54 4.09
N GLY A 81 3.66 0.66 5.39
CA GLY A 81 2.86 0.07 6.47
C GLY A 81 1.43 0.61 6.49
N VAL A 82 1.27 1.94 6.42
CA VAL A 82 -0.06 2.59 6.30
C VAL A 82 -0.78 2.13 5.04
N SER A 83 -0.07 2.02 3.91
CA SER A 83 -0.65 1.57 2.64
C SER A 83 -1.21 0.15 2.74
N ALA A 84 -0.44 -0.77 3.31
CA ALA A 84 -0.87 -2.14 3.56
C ALA A 84 -2.06 -2.19 4.54
N ALA A 85 -1.98 -1.44 5.65
CA ALA A 85 -3.03 -1.44 6.66
C ALA A 85 -4.37 -0.89 6.15
N LEU A 86 -4.37 0.06 5.20
CA LEU A 86 -5.60 0.55 4.57
C LEU A 86 -6.15 -0.36 3.46
N GLY A 87 -5.47 -1.48 3.17
CA GLY A 87 -5.87 -2.43 2.13
C GLY A 87 -5.65 -1.89 0.71
N ALA A 88 -4.52 -1.19 0.48
CA ALA A 88 -4.05 -0.90 -0.87
C ALA A 88 -3.77 -2.22 -1.62
N ALA A 89 -3.95 -2.22 -2.94
CA ALA A 89 -3.69 -3.41 -3.75
C ALA A 89 -2.19 -3.69 -3.88
N GLY A 90 -1.35 -2.67 -3.68
CA GLY A 90 0.09 -2.78 -3.73
C GLY A 90 0.78 -1.43 -3.61
N VAL A 91 2.11 -1.47 -3.63
CA VAL A 91 2.98 -0.29 -3.60
C VAL A 91 3.89 -0.35 -4.82
N VAL A 92 4.07 0.80 -5.48
CA VAL A 92 5.10 0.99 -6.50
C VAL A 92 6.18 1.88 -5.93
N LEU A 93 7.38 1.32 -5.86
CA LEU A 93 8.56 1.98 -5.35
C LEU A 93 9.22 2.76 -6.50
N TRP A 94 9.54 4.01 -6.23
CA TRP A 94 10.20 4.88 -7.19
C TRP A 94 11.46 5.50 -6.60
N GLY A 95 12.48 5.56 -7.46
CA GLY A 95 13.75 6.19 -7.17
C GLY A 95 14.18 7.18 -8.25
N ASP A 96 15.16 7.99 -7.89
CA ASP A 96 15.82 8.92 -8.80
C ASP A 96 16.97 8.20 -9.52
N LEU A 97 17.22 8.51 -10.78
CA LEU A 97 18.34 7.94 -11.55
C LEU A 97 19.70 8.26 -10.92
N SER A 98 19.78 9.30 -10.08
CA SER A 98 20.99 9.65 -9.33
C SER A 98 21.44 8.60 -8.31
N PHE A 99 20.64 7.58 -8.01
CA PHE A 99 21.03 6.47 -7.12
C PHE A 99 21.95 5.45 -7.78
N SER A 100 21.96 5.37 -9.10
CA SER A 100 22.79 4.44 -9.87
C SER A 100 23.84 5.17 -10.72
N SER A 101 24.21 6.39 -10.31
CA SER A 101 25.11 7.24 -11.11
C SER A 101 26.59 6.96 -10.90
N SER A 102 26.96 6.17 -9.88
CA SER A 102 28.32 5.71 -9.62
C SER A 102 28.28 4.37 -8.89
N GLU A 103 29.40 3.65 -8.91
CA GLU A 103 29.54 2.35 -8.25
C GLU A 103 29.26 2.45 -6.74
N GLU A 104 29.79 3.47 -6.07
CA GLU A 104 29.59 3.68 -4.63
C GLU A 104 28.12 3.91 -4.29
N LYS A 105 27.38 4.64 -5.14
CA LYS A 105 25.95 4.86 -4.94
C LYS A 105 25.13 3.60 -5.18
N CYS A 106 25.52 2.78 -6.16
CA CYS A 106 24.91 1.46 -6.37
C CYS A 106 25.09 0.57 -5.13
N TRP A 107 26.28 0.56 -4.52
CA TRP A 107 26.52 -0.19 -3.28
C TRP A 107 25.71 0.35 -2.10
N HIS A 108 25.64 1.67 -1.93
CA HIS A 108 24.76 2.27 -0.91
C HIS A 108 23.28 1.91 -1.11
N LEU A 109 22.81 1.88 -2.36
CA LEU A 109 21.45 1.43 -2.68
C LEU A 109 21.29 -0.05 -2.35
N HIS A 110 22.24 -0.89 -2.75
CA HIS A 110 22.24 -2.32 -2.45
C HIS A 110 22.13 -2.58 -0.93
N ASP A 111 22.95 -1.92 -0.13
CA ASP A 111 22.96 -2.08 1.33
C ASP A 111 21.62 -1.64 1.94
N TYR A 112 21.01 -0.58 1.42
CA TYR A 112 19.67 -0.18 1.84
C TYR A 112 18.60 -1.20 1.44
N LEU A 113 18.66 -1.75 0.23
CA LEU A 113 17.72 -2.76 -0.25
C LEU A 113 17.82 -4.05 0.57
N VAL A 114 19.02 -4.52 0.85
CA VAL A 114 19.24 -5.78 1.59
C VAL A 114 19.07 -5.59 3.09
N GLY A 115 19.55 -4.48 3.64
CA GLY A 115 19.60 -4.24 5.09
C GLY A 115 18.34 -3.63 5.68
N THR A 116 17.53 -2.89 4.90
CA THR A 116 16.38 -2.16 5.44
C THR A 116 15.09 -2.42 4.66
N LEU A 117 15.07 -2.09 3.37
CA LEU A 117 13.83 -2.12 2.60
C LEU A 117 13.32 -3.54 2.36
N GLY A 118 14.18 -4.44 1.92
CA GLY A 118 13.85 -5.83 1.60
C GLY A 118 13.25 -6.57 2.79
N PRO A 119 13.93 -6.63 3.95
CA PRO A 119 13.38 -7.25 5.16
C PRO A 119 12.03 -6.68 5.57
N TYR A 120 11.87 -5.36 5.50
CA TYR A 120 10.61 -4.69 5.84
C TYR A 120 9.47 -5.05 4.86
N VAL A 121 9.74 -5.04 3.55
CA VAL A 121 8.76 -5.42 2.52
C VAL A 121 8.36 -6.89 2.65
N ILE A 122 9.30 -7.78 2.95
CA ILE A 122 9.02 -9.20 3.20
C ILE A 122 8.13 -9.35 4.43
N ASN A 123 8.42 -8.62 5.51
CA ASN A 123 7.63 -8.63 6.74
C ASN A 123 6.17 -8.23 6.43
N VAL A 124 5.96 -7.05 5.85
CA VAL A 124 4.61 -6.55 5.53
C VAL A 124 3.88 -7.49 4.56
N THR A 125 4.57 -7.96 3.52
CA THR A 125 3.96 -8.85 2.52
C THR A 125 3.54 -10.20 3.12
N ARG A 126 4.36 -10.79 3.99
CA ARG A 126 4.00 -12.03 4.68
C ARG A 126 2.78 -11.83 5.58
N ALA A 127 2.73 -10.74 6.34
CA ALA A 127 1.61 -10.44 7.21
C ALA A 127 0.30 -10.19 6.44
N THR A 128 0.36 -9.44 5.33
CA THR A 128 -0.82 -9.16 4.50
C THR A 128 -1.35 -10.42 3.83
N MET A 129 -0.47 -11.29 3.31
CA MET A 129 -0.86 -12.58 2.73
C MET A 129 -1.47 -13.50 3.79
N ALA A 130 -0.84 -13.59 4.96
CA ALA A 130 -1.35 -14.40 6.07
C ALA A 130 -2.74 -13.94 6.51
N CYS A 131 -2.94 -12.64 6.70
CA CYS A 131 -4.25 -12.06 7.05
C CYS A 131 -5.30 -12.35 5.96
N SER A 132 -4.92 -12.19 4.68
CA SER A 132 -5.80 -12.53 3.54
C SER A 132 -6.27 -13.98 3.60
N HIS A 133 -5.36 -14.93 3.83
CA HIS A 133 -5.69 -16.36 3.90
C HIS A 133 -6.50 -16.73 5.15
N GLN A 134 -6.11 -16.22 6.32
CA GLN A 134 -6.70 -16.62 7.61
C GLN A 134 -8.03 -15.93 7.90
N GLN A 135 -8.16 -14.64 7.58
CA GLN A 135 -9.36 -13.85 7.88
C GLN A 135 -10.31 -13.75 6.68
N CYS A 136 -9.76 -13.70 5.46
CA CYS A 136 -10.50 -13.41 4.23
C CYS A 136 -10.54 -14.59 3.24
N HIS A 137 -10.20 -15.80 3.68
CA HIS A 137 -10.17 -17.04 2.88
C HIS A 137 -9.32 -16.97 1.59
N GLY A 138 -8.36 -16.04 1.50
CA GLY A 138 -7.60 -15.79 0.28
C GLY A 138 -8.39 -15.07 -0.83
N HIS A 139 -9.61 -14.66 -0.54
CA HIS A 139 -10.56 -14.05 -1.47
C HIS A 139 -10.78 -12.55 -1.23
N GLY A 140 -9.97 -11.96 -0.36
CA GLY A 140 -9.98 -10.54 -0.09
C GLY A 140 -8.69 -10.07 0.57
N ARG A 141 -8.54 -8.76 0.68
CA ARG A 141 -7.44 -8.11 1.38
C ARG A 141 -7.91 -7.58 2.73
N CYS A 142 -7.04 -7.66 3.73
CA CYS A 142 -7.30 -7.04 5.02
C CYS A 142 -7.18 -5.52 4.91
N ALA A 143 -8.11 -4.81 5.53
CA ALA A 143 -8.08 -3.36 5.67
C ALA A 143 -8.51 -3.01 7.08
N ARG A 144 -7.87 -2.00 7.67
CA ARG A 144 -8.15 -1.52 9.01
C ARG A 144 -9.61 -1.08 9.12
N GLN A 145 -10.27 -1.53 10.18
CA GLN A 145 -11.69 -1.25 10.43
C GLN A 145 -11.91 0.20 10.85
N ASP A 146 -11.15 0.65 11.84
CA ASP A 146 -11.27 1.98 12.42
C ASP A 146 -10.13 2.89 11.94
N PRO A 147 -10.43 3.99 11.21
CA PRO A 147 -9.45 5.01 10.83
C PRO A 147 -8.72 5.65 12.02
N GLY A 148 -9.31 5.62 13.22
CA GLY A 148 -8.73 6.11 14.47
C GLY A 148 -7.66 5.21 15.08
N GLN A 149 -7.66 3.91 14.76
CA GLN A 149 -6.65 2.94 15.24
C GLN A 149 -5.35 3.06 14.46
N ARG A 150 -4.67 4.20 14.58
CA ARG A 150 -3.51 4.53 13.75
C ARG A 150 -2.36 3.53 13.87
N GLU A 151 -2.22 2.89 15.03
CA GLU A 151 -1.10 2.00 15.34
C GLU A 151 -1.29 0.55 14.86
N ALA A 152 -2.46 0.19 14.31
CA ALA A 152 -2.73 -1.18 13.85
C ALA A 152 -2.10 -1.47 12.48
N PHE A 153 -0.91 -2.06 12.45
CA PHE A 153 -0.20 -2.44 11.22
C PHE A 153 -0.21 -3.94 10.95
N LEU A 154 -0.01 -4.31 9.68
CA LEU A 154 0.17 -5.69 9.26
C LEU A 154 1.67 -6.01 9.23
N HIS A 155 2.20 -6.46 10.36
CA HIS A 155 3.57 -6.94 10.52
C HIS A 155 3.58 -8.34 11.16
N VAL A 156 4.57 -9.14 10.78
CA VAL A 156 4.93 -10.39 11.46
C VAL A 156 5.59 -10.03 12.79
N GLN A 157 5.23 -10.75 13.85
CA GLN A 157 5.79 -10.54 15.18
C GLN A 157 7.29 -10.91 15.21
N PRO A 158 8.07 -10.39 16.18
CA PRO A 158 9.51 -10.66 16.27
C PRO A 158 9.86 -12.14 16.44
N ASP A 159 8.96 -12.94 17.02
CA ASP A 159 9.09 -14.39 17.19
C ASP A 159 8.71 -15.19 15.93
N GLY A 160 8.34 -14.50 14.84
CA GLY A 160 7.88 -15.10 13.60
C GLY A 160 6.42 -15.51 13.61
N SER A 161 5.70 -15.31 14.73
CA SER A 161 4.28 -15.61 14.82
C SER A 161 3.43 -14.55 14.10
N LEU A 162 2.22 -14.94 13.74
CA LEU A 162 1.23 -14.05 13.12
C LEU A 162 0.33 -13.48 14.21
N GLY A 163 0.09 -12.17 14.17
CA GLY A 163 -0.74 -11.48 15.14
C GLY A 163 -2.24 -11.78 14.97
N SER A 164 -3.03 -11.38 15.97
CA SER A 164 -4.49 -11.36 15.85
C SER A 164 -4.91 -10.25 14.86
N TRP A 165 -5.81 -10.58 13.93
CA TRP A 165 -6.29 -9.65 12.90
C TRP A 165 -7.52 -8.83 13.34
N GLU A 166 -7.79 -8.72 14.64
CA GLU A 166 -8.99 -8.10 15.22
C GLU A 166 -9.28 -6.68 14.73
N SER A 167 -8.24 -5.86 14.52
CA SER A 167 -8.38 -4.50 13.99
C SER A 167 -8.66 -4.41 12.49
N PHE A 168 -8.77 -5.55 11.78
CA PHE A 168 -8.88 -5.62 10.33
C PHE A 168 -10.17 -6.30 9.87
N SER A 169 -10.77 -5.79 8.80
CA SER A 169 -11.88 -6.41 8.08
C SER A 169 -11.49 -6.71 6.64
N CYS A 170 -12.29 -7.54 5.98
CA CYS A 170 -11.99 -7.99 4.63
C CYS A 170 -12.60 -7.06 3.58
N ARG A 171 -11.78 -6.69 2.59
CA ARG A 171 -12.20 -6.09 1.32
C ARG A 171 -12.09 -7.15 0.22
N CYS A 172 -13.22 -7.75 -0.14
CA CYS A 172 -13.25 -8.88 -1.06
C CYS A 172 -12.80 -8.51 -2.48
N TYR A 173 -12.17 -9.47 -3.14
CA TYR A 173 -11.87 -9.41 -4.55
C TYR A 173 -13.14 -9.55 -5.39
N GLN A 174 -13.03 -9.21 -6.67
CA GLN A 174 -14.14 -9.34 -7.60
C GLN A 174 -14.63 -10.80 -7.63
N GLY A 175 -15.95 -10.98 -7.51
CA GLY A 175 -16.57 -12.30 -7.45
C GLY A 175 -16.78 -12.85 -6.03
N TRP A 176 -16.34 -12.16 -4.97
CA TRP A 176 -16.50 -12.59 -3.59
C TRP A 176 -17.25 -11.57 -2.72
N ALA A 177 -17.93 -12.07 -1.69
CA ALA A 177 -18.80 -11.32 -0.78
C ALA A 177 -18.81 -11.93 0.62
N GLY A 178 -19.50 -11.24 1.54
CA GLY A 178 -19.56 -11.59 2.96
C GLY A 178 -18.45 -10.92 3.78
N PRO A 179 -18.54 -10.99 5.12
CA PRO A 179 -17.58 -10.34 6.03
C PRO A 179 -16.17 -10.94 5.96
N THR A 180 -16.05 -12.19 5.53
CA THR A 180 -14.79 -12.96 5.41
C THR A 180 -14.48 -13.37 3.96
N CYS A 181 -15.21 -12.83 2.98
CA CYS A 181 -15.04 -13.13 1.56
C CYS A 181 -15.21 -14.60 1.16
N GLN A 182 -15.97 -15.38 1.93
CA GLN A 182 -16.18 -16.80 1.66
C GLN A 182 -17.28 -17.05 0.62
N GLU A 183 -18.18 -16.09 0.40
CA GLU A 183 -19.35 -16.29 -0.45
C GLU A 183 -19.06 -15.82 -1.88
N PRO A 184 -19.34 -16.62 -2.92
CA PRO A 184 -19.26 -16.15 -4.29
C PRO A 184 -20.42 -15.18 -4.59
N ARG A 185 -20.13 -14.07 -5.29
CA ARG A 185 -21.15 -13.11 -5.72
C ARG A 185 -22.01 -13.73 -6.83
N PRO A 186 -23.35 -13.74 -6.70
CA PRO A 186 -24.21 -14.21 -7.77
C PRO A 186 -24.06 -13.33 -9.02
N GLY A 187 -23.63 -13.94 -10.13
CA GLY A 187 -23.50 -13.29 -11.45
C GLY A 187 -22.06 -13.10 -11.98
N GLY A 188 -21.02 -13.42 -11.21
CA GLY A 188 -19.63 -13.37 -11.67
C GLY A 188 -19.12 -14.75 -12.12
N ARG A 189 -19.09 -15.03 -13.43
CA ARG A 189 -18.35 -16.20 -13.95
C ARG A 189 -16.87 -16.04 -13.59
N PRO A 190 -16.21 -17.05 -12.99
CA PRO A 190 -14.76 -17.08 -12.91
C PRO A 190 -14.21 -17.10 -14.34
N LYS A 191 -13.41 -16.11 -14.72
CA LYS A 191 -12.48 -16.31 -15.83
C LYS A 191 -11.32 -17.09 -15.24
N GLU A 192 -11.38 -18.40 -15.43
CA GLU A 192 -10.28 -19.31 -15.17
C GLU A 192 -9.08 -18.84 -16.01
N ALA A 193 -7.97 -18.54 -15.34
CA ALA A 193 -6.72 -18.20 -15.99
C ALA A 193 -6.12 -19.50 -16.53
N ALA A 194 -6.25 -19.71 -17.84
CA ALA A 194 -5.46 -20.66 -18.61
C ALA A 194 -4.10 -20.05 -18.97
#